data_AF-A0A372JNX5-F1
#
_entry.id   AF-A0A372JNX5-F1
#
_cell.length_a   1.000
_cell.length_b   1.000
_cell.length_c   1.000
_cell.angle_alpha   90.00
_cell.angle_beta   90.00
_cell.angle_gamma   90.00
#
_symmetry.space_group_name_H-M   'P 1'
#
loop_
_entity.id
_entity.type
_entity.pdbx_description
1 polymer ?
#
loop_
_entity_poly.entity_id
_entity_poly.type
_entity_poly.pdbx_seq_one_letter_code
_entity_poly.pdbx_strand_id
1 'polypeptide(L)' 'MDDEILAGRKIAAIQRIREEFGGSLHDALDTLVQRYDQLRRLRPDQFAQDADTYWEGFYS' A
#
# COMPACT_ATOMS: atom_id res chain seq x y z
N MET A 1 -0.53 7.07 5.67
CA MET A 1 -0.19 5.81 5.01
C MET A 1 -1.44 5.05 4.64
N ASP A 2 -2.26 4.65 5.63
CA ASP A 2 -3.46 3.84 5.37
C ASP A 2 -4.45 4.50 4.41
N ASP A 3 -4.70 5.80 4.55
CA ASP A 3 -5.61 6.53 3.65
C ASP A 3 -5.12 6.54 2.20
N GLU A 4 -3.81 6.52 1.97
CA GLU A 4 -3.23 6.38 0.64
C GLU A 4 -3.42 4.96 0.10
N ILE A 5 -3.24 3.96 0.95
CA ILE A 5 -3.44 2.55 0.60
C ILE A 5 -4.91 2.29 0.25
N LEU A 6 -5.84 2.73 1.09
CA LEU A 6 -7.29 2.56 0.84
C LEU A 6 -7.75 3.27 -0.43
N ALA A 7 -7.12 4.39 -0.78
CA ALA A 7 -7.42 5.18 -1.96
C ALA A 7 -6.65 4.77 -3.23
N GLY A 8 -5.87 3.69 -3.22
CA GLY A 8 -5.11 3.25 -4.40
C GLY A 8 -3.87 4.09 -4.74
N ARG A 9 -3.47 5.04 -3.89
CA ARG A 9 -2.34 5.95 -4.12
C ARG A 9 -1.01 5.33 -3.72
N LYS A 10 -0.63 4.23 -4.37
CA LYS A 10 0.57 3.41 -4.07
C LYS A 10 1.86 4.22 -3.86
N ILE A 11 2.18 5.13 -4.79
CA ILE A 11 3.41 5.94 -4.71
C ILE A 11 3.41 6.86 -3.48
N ALA A 12 2.27 7.50 -3.18
CA ALA A 12 2.14 8.36 -2.00
C ALA A 12 2.23 7.55 -0.70
N ALA A 13 1.69 6.33 -0.68
CA ALA A 13 1.83 5.42 0.45
C ALA A 13 3.31 5.05 0.69
N ILE A 14 4.05 4.72 -0.38
CA ILE A 14 5.49 4.40 -0.30
C ILE A 14 6.30 5.61 0.20
N GLN A 15 5.99 6.82 -0.29
CA GLN A 15 6.65 8.04 0.17
C GLN A 15 6.45 8.23 1.67
N ARG A 16 5.21 8.12 2.17
CA ARG A 16 4.92 8.21 3.60
C ARG A 16 5.61 7.12 4.42
N ILE A 17 5.65 5.88 3.93
CA ILE A 17 6.37 4.78 4.61
C ILE A 17 7.86 5.13 4.76
N ARG A 18 8.49 5.65 3.70
CA ARG A 18 9.90 6.04 3.75
C ARG A 18 10.15 7.25 4.65
N GLU A 19 9.21 8.18 4.71
CA GLU A 19 9.28 9.33 5.62
C GLU A 19 9.13 8.91 7.10
N GLU A 20 8.26 7.94 7.38
CA GLU A 20 7.95 7.50 8.74
C GLU A 20 8.97 6.49 9.31
N PHE A 21 9.41 5.53 8.49
CA PHE A 21 10.24 4.41 8.93
C PHE A 21 11.67 4.45 8.37
N GLY A 22 11.96 5.33 7.42
CA GLY A 22 13.23 5.35 6.71
C GLY A 22 13.42 4.12 5.82
N GLY A 23 14.65 3.63 5.74
CA GLY A 23 14.98 2.40 5.01
C GLY A 23 15.11 2.54 3.50
N SER A 24 15.33 1.40 2.84
CA SER A 24 15.44 1.31 1.39
C SER A 24 14.06 1.40 0.72
N LEU A 25 14.05 1.59 -0.60
CA LEU A 25 12.80 1.48 -1.38
C LEU A 25 12.19 0.08 -1.22
N HIS A 26 13.02 -0.96 -1.14
CA HIS A 26 12.56 -2.33 -1.00
C HIS A 26 11.82 -2.55 0.33
N ASP A 27 12.39 -2.07 1.44
CA ASP A 27 11.75 -2.14 2.76
C ASP A 27 10.38 -1.44 2.76
N ALA A 28 10.27 -0.32 2.02
CA ALA A 28 9.03 0.41 1.91
C ALA A 28 7.96 -0.32 1.07
N LEU A 29 8.38 -1.03 0.01
CA LEU A 29 7.49 -1.87 -0.79
C LEU A 29 6.98 -3.06 0.04
N ASP A 30 7.85 -3.72 0.81
CA ASP A 30 7.46 -4.83 1.69
C ASP A 30 6.47 -4.36 2.77
N THR A 31 6.74 -3.20 3.37
CA THR A 31 5.85 -2.57 4.35
C THR A 31 4.49 -2.24 3.73
N LEU A 32 4.47 -1.73 2.49
CA LEU A 32 3.23 -1.45 1.76
C LEU A 32 2.40 -2.72 1.58
N VAL A 33 3.01 -3.82 1.13
CA VAL A 33 2.34 -5.10 0.91
C VAL A 33 1.76 -5.65 2.21
N GLN A 34 2.57 -5.68 3.28
CA GLN A 34 2.13 -6.13 4.59
C GLN A 34 0.95 -5.32 5.13
N ARG A 35 1.01 -3.98 4.98
CA ARG A 35 -0.04 -3.10 5.46
C ARG A 35 -1.31 -3.21 4.63
N TYR A 36 -1.18 -3.32 3.31
CA TYR A 36 -2.30 -3.61 2.41
C TYR A 36 -3.03 -4.89 2.83
N ASP A 37 -2.31 -5.99 3.05
CA ASP A 37 -2.90 -7.27 3.45
C ASP A 37 -3.65 -7.18 4.79
N GLN A 38 -3.09 -6.45 5.75
CA GLN A 38 -3.74 -6.22 7.03
C GLN A 38 -5.03 -5.42 6.86
N LEU A 39 -5.01 -4.33 6.10
CA LEU A 39 -6.18 -3.50 5.84
C LEU A 39 -7.24 -4.28 5.06
N ARG A 40 -6.84 -5.09 4.08
CA ARG A 40 -7.75 -5.89 3.26
C ARG A 40 -8.50 -6.93 4.08
N ARG A 41 -7.84 -7.52 5.10
CA ARG A 41 -8.50 -8.44 6.05
C ARG A 41 -9.43 -7.72 7.03
N LEU A 42 -9.02 -6.56 7.55
CA LEU A 42 -9.76 -5.87 8.61
C LEU A 42 -10.92 -5.02 8.09
N ARG A 43 -10.76 -4.43 6.89
CA ARG A 43 -11.65 -3.41 6.35
C ARG A 43 -11.74 -3.52 4.81
N PRO A 44 -12.17 -4.66 4.26
CA PRO A 44 -12.19 -4.88 2.82
C PRO A 44 -13.04 -3.85 2.06
N ASP A 45 -14.13 -3.39 2.66
CA ASP A 45 -15.12 -2.47 2.06
C ASP A 45 -14.62 -1.03 1.94
N GLN A 46 -13.49 -0.68 2.55
CA GLN A 46 -12.92 0.67 2.50
C GLN A 46 -11.99 0.89 1.30
N PHE A 47 -11.67 -0.16 0.56
CA PHE A 47 -10.83 -0.04 -0.62
C PHE A 47 -11.62 0.54 -1.79
N ALA A 48 -11.05 1.54 -2.46
CA ALA A 48 -11.64 2.13 -3.66
C ALA A 48 -11.63 1.17 -4.88
N GLN A 49 -10.82 0.11 -4.82
CA GLN A 49 -10.55 -0.80 -5.93
C GLN A 49 -10.47 -2.26 -5.43
N ASP A 50 -10.71 -3.21 -6.32
CA ASP A 50 -10.40 -4.61 -6.04
C ASP A 50 -8.88 -4.87 -6.01
N ALA A 51 -8.49 -6.09 -5.62
CA ALA A 51 -7.08 -6.41 -5.38
C ALA A 51 -6.27 -6.49 -6.69
N ASP A 52 -6.88 -6.98 -7.76
CA ASP A 52 -6.21 -7.15 -9.05
C ASP A 52 -5.93 -5.77 -9.67
N THR A 53 -6.94 -4.91 -9.67
CA THR A 53 -6.83 -3.50 -10.10
C THR A 53 -5.82 -2.74 -9.23
N TYR A 54 -5.84 -2.98 -7.91
CA TYR A 54 -4.91 -2.32 -7.00
C TYR A 54 -3.45 -2.68 -7.31
N TRP A 55 -3.13 -3.93 -7.69
CA TRP A 55 -1.74 -4.37 -7.92
C TRP A 55 -1.29 -4.31 -9.38
N GLU A 56 -2.16 -3.89 -10.30
CA GLU A 56 -1.81 -3.70 -11.69
C GLU A 56 -0.57 -2.79 -11.86
N GLY A 57 0.38 -3.25 -12.68
CA GLY A 57 1.63 -2.55 -12.99
C GLY A 57 2.64 -2.45 -11.85
N PHE A 58 2.43 -3.13 -10.72
CA PHE A 58 3.33 -3.03 -9.56
C PHE A 58 4.48 -4.06 -9.59
N TYR A 59 4.24 -5.23 -10.18
CA TYR A 59 5.21 -6.34 -10.26
C TYR A 59 5.77 -6.59 -11.67
N SER A 60 5.51 -5.67 -12.61
CA SER A 60 5.92 -5.75 -14.02
C SER A 60 7.30 -5.15 -14.27
#